data_AF-A0A1C6FYX9-F1
#
_entry.id   AF-A0A1C6FYX9-F1
#
_cell.length_a   1.000
_cell.length_b   1.000
_cell.length_c   1.000
_cell.angle_alpha   90.00
_cell.angle_beta   90.00
_cell.angle_gamma   90.00
#
_symmetry.space_group_name_H-M   'P 1'
#
loop_
_entity.id
_entity.type
_entity.pdbx_description
1 polymer ?
#
loop_
_entity_poly.entity_id
_entity_poly.type
_entity_poly.pdbx_seq_one_letter_code
_entity_poly.pdbx_strand_id
1 'polypeptide(L)' 'MTVEAFKEMMLCNEPMFEYNGEEYSICWPGKKYYVTASDSPDDLNLEFKSIDDLLDNWIIQGKRLRDILPEIHFD' A
#
# COMPACT_ATOMS: atom_id res chain seq x y z
N MET A 1 -9.50 6.15 -4.42
CA MET A 1 -9.02 6.18 -5.83
C MET A 1 -9.26 4.85 -6.54
N THR A 2 -9.13 4.83 -7.87
CA THR A 2 -9.19 3.58 -8.68
C THR A 2 -7.84 2.87 -8.71
N VAL A 3 -7.81 1.62 -9.15
CA VAL A 3 -6.57 0.85 -9.33
C VAL A 3 -5.63 1.51 -10.35
N GLU A 4 -6.17 2.06 -11.42
CA GLU A 4 -5.41 2.72 -12.49
C GLU A 4 -4.76 3.99 -11.98
N ALA A 5 -5.51 4.83 -11.24
CA ALA A 5 -4.97 6.04 -10.62
C ALA A 5 -3.88 5.72 -9.60
N PHE A 6 -4.07 4.65 -8.82
CA PHE A 6 -3.04 4.16 -7.90
C PHE A 6 -1.77 3.72 -8.65
N LYS A 7 -1.91 2.95 -9.73
CA LYS A 7 -0.78 2.51 -10.57
C LYS A 7 -0.02 3.70 -11.16
N GLU A 8 -0.73 4.73 -11.61
CA GLU A 8 -0.11 5.97 -12.13
C GLU A 8 0.66 6.72 -11.05
N MET A 9 0.08 6.89 -9.86
CA MET A 9 0.75 7.53 -8.71
C MET A 9 2.03 6.78 -8.33
N MET A 10 1.98 5.44 -8.30
CA MET A 10 3.10 4.56 -7.98
C MET A 10 4.27 4.62 -8.99
N LEU A 11 4.12 5.32 -10.12
CA LEU A 11 5.23 5.55 -11.07
C LEU A 11 6.23 6.59 -10.56
N CYS A 12 5.79 7.52 -9.71
CA CYS A 12 6.59 8.69 -9.32
C CYS A 12 6.64 8.95 -7.82
N ASN A 13 5.70 8.43 -7.01
CA ASN A 13 5.52 8.83 -5.61
C ASN A 13 5.43 7.64 -4.67
N GLU A 14 6.34 7.52 -3.70
CA GLU A 14 6.21 6.57 -2.58
C GLU A 14 5.11 7.07 -1.61
N PRO A 15 3.90 6.48 -1.61
CA PRO A 15 2.78 7.05 -0.90
C PRO A 15 2.82 6.74 0.59
N MET A 16 2.34 7.71 1.37
CA MET A 16 1.86 7.52 2.74
C MET A 16 0.37 7.85 2.77
N PHE A 17 -0.42 7.07 3.48
CA PHE A 17 -1.87 7.23 3.54
C PHE A 17 -2.45 6.76 4.87
N GLU A 18 -3.62 7.28 5.21
CA GLU A 18 -4.40 6.84 6.37
C GLU A 18 -5.54 5.92 5.94
N TYR A 19 -5.81 4.89 6.76
CA TYR A 19 -7.02 4.08 6.67
C TYR A 19 -7.54 3.72 8.07
N ASN A 20 -8.77 4.12 8.39
CA ASN A 20 -9.43 3.90 9.69
C ASN A 20 -8.59 4.36 10.90
N GLY A 21 -7.90 5.50 10.80
CA GLY A 21 -7.10 6.05 11.90
C GLY A 21 -5.72 5.41 12.09
N GLU A 22 -5.30 4.54 11.18
CA GLU A 22 -3.97 3.93 11.15
C GLU A 22 -3.19 4.42 9.93
N GLU A 23 -1.87 4.52 10.08
CA GLU A 23 -0.96 5.06 9.06
C GLU A 23 -0.22 3.94 8.33
N TYR A 24 -0.15 4.10 7.01
CA TYR A 24 0.44 3.12 6.11
C TYR A 24 1.39 3.82 5.14
N SER A 25 2.48 3.15 4.77
CA SER A 25 3.39 3.66 3.75
C SER A 25 3.88 2.56 2.82
N ILE A 26 4.17 2.92 1.59
CA ILE A 26 4.75 2.02 0.58
C ILE A 26 6.01 2.67 0.03
N CYS A 27 7.13 1.93 0.05
CA CYS A 27 8.38 2.35 -0.60
C CYS A 27 8.87 1.28 -1.57
N TRP A 28 9.67 1.65 -2.56
CA TRP A 28 10.20 0.68 -3.52
C TRP A 28 11.65 0.95 -3.96
N PRO A 29 12.63 0.97 -3.03
CA PRO A 29 14.03 1.07 -3.41
C PRO A 29 14.40 -0.03 -4.43
N GLY A 30 14.83 0.40 -5.62
CA GLY A 30 15.18 -0.50 -6.73
C GLY A 30 13.99 -1.00 -7.54
N LYS A 31 13.49 -2.21 -7.22
CA LYS A 31 12.44 -2.94 -8.00
C LYS A 31 11.48 -3.79 -7.16
N LYS A 32 11.52 -3.65 -5.84
CA LYS A 32 10.71 -4.42 -4.89
C LYS A 32 9.88 -3.45 -4.06
N TYR A 33 8.66 -3.82 -3.72
CA TYR A 33 7.77 -2.99 -2.92
C TYR A 33 7.77 -3.47 -1.48
N TYR A 34 7.96 -2.55 -0.56
CA TYR A 34 7.95 -2.77 0.88
C TYR A 34 6.87 -1.89 1.49
N VAL A 35 6.35 -2.33 2.64
CA VAL A 35 5.23 -1.66 3.29
C VAL A 35 5.50 -1.48 4.77
N THR A 36 4.90 -0.45 5.34
CA THR A 36 4.81 -0.26 6.79
C THR A 36 3.36 -0.04 7.18
N ALA A 37 2.99 -0.55 8.34
CA ALA A 37 1.68 -0.39 8.95
C ALA A 37 1.85 -0.04 10.42
N SER A 38 1.16 1.00 10.91
CA SER A 38 1.21 1.37 12.33
C SER A 38 0.56 0.32 13.24
N ASP A 39 -0.47 -0.37 12.74
CA ASP A 39 -1.21 -1.42 13.45
C ASP A 39 -0.59 -2.81 13.33
N SER A 40 0.37 -3.00 12.42
CA SER A 40 1.06 -4.27 12.19
C SER A 40 2.57 -4.06 11.97
N PRO A 41 3.38 -4.04 13.04
CA PRO A 41 4.84 -3.88 12.93
C PRO A 41 5.52 -5.00 12.13
N ASP A 42 4.91 -6.18 12.05
CA ASP A 42 5.44 -7.33 11.32
C ASP A 42 5.39 -7.15 9.79
N ASP A 43 4.59 -6.19 9.30
CA ASP A 43 4.48 -5.85 7.87
C ASP A 43 5.80 -5.37 7.27
N LEU A 44 6.75 -4.91 8.10
CA LEU A 44 8.12 -4.57 7.70
C LEU A 44 8.88 -5.73 7.03
N ASN A 45 8.44 -6.98 7.24
CA ASN A 45 9.03 -8.16 6.61
C ASN A 45 8.37 -8.54 5.26
N LEU A 46 7.30 -7.84 4.87
CA LEU A 46 6.60 -8.10 3.62
C LEU A 46 7.34 -7.48 2.43
N GLU A 47 7.41 -8.24 1.35
CA GLU A 47 8.00 -7.81 0.09
C GLU A 47 7.10 -8.26 -1.06
N PHE A 48 6.77 -7.33 -1.95
CA PHE A 48 5.97 -7.59 -3.13
C PHE A 48 6.77 -7.34 -4.41
N LYS A 49 6.51 -8.16 -5.43
CA LYS A 49 7.29 -8.17 -6.68
C LYS A 49 6.71 -7.27 -7.77
N SER A 50 5.49 -6.78 -7.58
CA SER A 50 4.79 -5.90 -8.52
C SER A 50 3.69 -5.13 -7.80
N ILE A 51 3.15 -4.09 -8.43
CA ILE A 51 2.00 -3.34 -7.91
C ILE A 51 0.76 -4.24 -7.80
N ASP A 52 0.55 -5.16 -8.76
CA ASP A 52 -0.58 -6.09 -8.69
C ASP A 52 -0.44 -7.10 -7.54
N ASP A 53 0.78 -7.56 -7.28
CA ASP A 53 1.11 -8.42 -6.13
C ASP A 53 0.85 -7.70 -4.79
N LEU A 54 1.27 -6.43 -4.69
CA LEU A 54 0.97 -5.56 -3.55
C LEU A 54 -0.55 -5.40 -3.35
N LEU A 55 -1.28 -5.10 -4.42
CA LEU A 55 -2.72 -4.86 -4.38
C LEU A 55 -3.52 -6.10 -3.93
N ASP A 56 -3.08 -7.30 -4.30
CA ASP A 56 -3.80 -8.55 -4.06
C ASP A 56 -3.39 -9.27 -2.77
N ASN A 57 -2.17 -9.02 -2.28
CA ASN A 57 -1.60 -9.79 -1.16
C ASN A 57 -1.28 -8.95 0.08
N TRP A 58 -1.23 -7.63 0.02
CA TRP A 58 -1.14 -6.83 1.24
C TRP A 58 -2.51 -6.74 1.90
N ILE A 59 -2.61 -7.30 3.12
CA ILE A 59 -3.83 -7.32 3.92
C ILE A 59 -3.74 -6.23 4.98
N ILE A 60 -4.58 -5.22 4.84
CA ILE A 60 -4.74 -4.10 5.78
C ILE A 60 -6.08 -4.29 6.49
N GLN A 61 -6.04 -4.42 7.83
CA GLN A 61 -7.23 -4.62 8.67
C GLN A 61 -8.18 -5.71 8.15
N GLY A 62 -7.62 -6.79 7.60
CA GLY A 62 -8.38 -7.93 7.07
C GLY A 62 -8.92 -7.76 5.63
N LYS A 63 -8.65 -6.64 4.97
CA LYS A 63 -9.02 -6.38 3.56
C LYS A 63 -7.76 -6.24 2.69
N ARG A 64 -7.89 -6.53 1.39
CA ARG A 64 -6.79 -6.27 0.45
C ARG A 64 -6.65 -4.77 0.22
N LEU A 65 -5.43 -4.30 -0.05
CA LEU A 65 -5.20 -2.92 -0.49
C LEU A 65 -6.14 -2.55 -1.66
N ARG A 66 -6.30 -3.45 -2.65
CA ARG A 66 -7.20 -3.25 -3.80
C ARG A 66 -8.62 -2.87 -3.39
N ASP A 67 -9.14 -3.51 -2.35
CA ASP A 67 -10.53 -3.37 -1.93
C ASP A 67 -10.75 -2.07 -1.16
N ILE A 68 -9.71 -1.54 -0.49
CA ILE A 68 -9.79 -0.32 0.32
C ILE A 68 -9.36 0.94 -0.45
N LEU A 69 -8.78 0.84 -1.66
CA LEU A 69 -8.36 2.00 -2.45
C LEU A 69 -9.42 3.11 -2.57
N PRO A 70 -10.74 2.85 -2.69
CA PRO A 70 -11.75 3.91 -2.71
C PRO A 70 -11.89 4.68 -1.39
N GLU A 71 -11.48 4.10 -0.28
CA GLU A 71 -11.67 4.57 1.10
C GLU A 71 -10.42 5.24 1.71
N ILE A 72 -9.23 5.02 1.14
CA ILE A 72 -7.98 5.59 1.68
C ILE A 72 -7.85 7.09 1.44
N HIS A 73 -7.24 7.77 2.40
CA HIS A 73 -6.96 9.20 2.36
C HIS A 73 -5.45 9.41 2.23
N PHE A 74 -5.05 10.11 1.17
CA PHE A 74 -3.66 10.51 0.98
C PHE A 74 -3.48 11.92 1.52
N ASP A 75 -2.42 12.12 2.30
CA ASP A 75 -1.95 13.44 2.69
C ASP A 75 -1.25 14.18 1.52
#